data_AF-A0A7K9R2S0-F1
#
_entry.id   AF-A0A7K9R2S0-F1
#
_cell.length_a   1.000
_cell.length_b   1.000
_cell.length_c   1.000
_cell.angle_alpha   90.00
_cell.angle_beta   90.00
_cell.angle_gamma   90.00
#
_symmetry.space_group_name_H-M   'P 1'
#
loop_
_entity.id
_entity.type
_entity.pdbx_description
1 polymer ?
#
loop_
_entity_poly.entity_id
_entity_poly.type
_entity_poly.pdbx_seq_one_letter_code
_entity_poly.pdbx_strand_id
1 'polypeptide(L)'
;APHEPAATSGKHYVCGLCAAFTNIVVTFPIQKVLFRQQLYGLRTGDAVRQLRRDGLRTLYRGILPPLMQKTTTLALMFGLYEDFSALLLSHGRAPELLTRSAAAALAGTTEAVLTPFERVQTLLQDYKHHDKFTNTYQAFRLLKAYGMREYYRGLVPILLRNGPSNVLFFGLRGPIKQCLPEATSYSSHLVNDFICGGLLGAVLGFLFFPVNVVKTRIQAQIGGEFQSFSKVLVKIWQERDRKVIHLFRGAHLNCHRSVLSWGIINATYEFLLKLL
;
A
#
# COMPACT_ATOMS: atom_id res chain seq x y z
N ALA A 1 2.16 -16.33 -26.65
CA ALA A 1 2.94 -15.10 -26.45
C ALA A 1 4.40 -15.52 -26.25
N PRO A 2 5.39 -14.85 -26.86
CA PRO A 2 6.75 -15.36 -26.86
C PRO A 2 7.29 -15.36 -25.43
N HIS A 3 7.85 -16.50 -25.02
CA HIS A 3 8.59 -16.64 -23.77
C HIS A 3 9.73 -15.61 -23.76
N GLU A 4 9.60 -14.57 -22.92
CA GLU A 4 10.73 -13.70 -22.62
C GLU A 4 11.84 -14.55 -21.97
N PRO A 5 13.11 -14.41 -22.40
CA PRO A 5 14.20 -15.18 -21.83
C PRO A 5 14.31 -14.91 -20.33
N ALA A 6 14.51 -15.95 -19.52
CA ALA A 6 14.59 -15.84 -18.05
C ALA A 6 15.57 -14.75 -17.55
N ALA A 7 16.59 -14.42 -18.35
CA ALA A 7 17.53 -13.33 -18.10
C ALA A 7 16.91 -11.91 -18.19
N THR A 8 15.97 -11.64 -19.11
CA THR A 8 15.26 -10.35 -19.17
C THR A 8 14.26 -10.23 -18.03
N SER A 9 13.59 -11.32 -17.66
CA SER A 9 12.68 -11.38 -16.51
C SER A 9 13.40 -11.00 -15.19
N GLY A 10 14.63 -11.51 -14.98
CA GLY A 10 15.46 -11.15 -13.83
C GLY A 10 15.90 -9.68 -13.78
N LYS A 11 16.19 -9.06 -14.93
CA LYS A 11 16.52 -7.62 -14.99
C LYS A 11 15.33 -6.75 -14.60
N HIS A 12 14.15 -7.02 -15.17
CA HIS A 12 12.92 -6.30 -14.83
C HIS A 12 12.53 -6.48 -13.35
N TYR A 13 12.77 -7.67 -12.79
CA TYR A 13 12.61 -7.94 -11.35
C TYR A 13 13.47 -7.00 -10.49
N VAL A 14 14.77 -6.97 -10.74
CA VAL A 14 15.73 -6.19 -9.95
C VAL A 14 15.43 -4.70 -10.09
N CYS A 15 15.18 -4.21 -11.30
CA CYS A 15 14.78 -2.82 -11.56
C CYS A 15 13.51 -2.45 -10.79
N GLY A 16 12.48 -3.31 -10.82
CA GLY A 16 11.21 -3.08 -10.11
C GLY A 16 11.36 -3.06 -8.59
N LEU A 17 12.18 -3.96 -8.03
CA LEU A 17 12.44 -4.02 -6.59
C LEU A 17 13.21 -2.78 -6.12
N CYS A 18 14.29 -2.42 -6.80
CA CYS A 18 15.09 -1.24 -6.49
C CYS A 18 14.29 0.06 -6.63
N ALA A 19 13.48 0.20 -7.70
CA ALA A 19 12.59 1.33 -7.87
C ALA A 19 11.57 1.45 -6.70
N ALA A 20 11.02 0.33 -6.25
CA ALA A 20 10.11 0.32 -5.11
C ALA A 20 10.82 0.68 -3.79
N PHE A 21 12.05 0.21 -3.58
CA PHE A 21 12.84 0.52 -2.39
C PHE A 21 13.19 2.01 -2.33
N THR A 22 13.69 2.57 -3.44
CA THR A 22 13.97 4.01 -3.57
C THR A 22 12.71 4.82 -3.29
N ASN A 23 11.58 4.44 -3.88
CA ASN A 23 10.31 5.09 -3.63
C ASN A 23 9.89 5.04 -2.15
N ILE A 24 10.01 3.88 -1.49
CA ILE A 24 9.66 3.74 -0.07
C ILE A 24 10.54 4.66 0.77
N VAL A 25 11.85 4.70 0.53
CA VAL A 25 12.81 5.54 1.29
C VAL A 25 12.53 7.02 1.10
N VAL A 26 12.31 7.46 -0.14
CA VAL A 26 12.07 8.88 -0.46
C VAL A 26 10.72 9.36 0.05
N THR A 27 9.67 8.53 -0.07
CA THR A 27 8.31 8.92 0.35
C THR A 27 8.02 8.65 1.82
N PHE A 28 8.93 7.99 2.56
CA PHE A 28 8.72 7.63 3.96
C PHE A 28 8.40 8.81 4.88
N PRO A 29 9.11 9.96 4.81
CA PRO A 29 8.81 11.11 5.66
C PRO A 29 7.39 11.63 5.46
N ILE A 30 6.96 11.73 4.20
CA ILE A 30 5.60 12.16 3.82
C ILE A 30 4.58 11.14 4.36
N GLN A 31 4.86 9.84 4.19
CA GLN A 31 4.02 8.77 4.72
C GLN A 31 3.87 8.86 6.25
N LYS A 32 4.93 9.22 6.97
CA LYS A 32 4.89 9.33 8.43
C LYS A 32 4.07 10.52 8.92
N VAL A 33 4.13 11.65 8.22
CA VAL A 33 3.23 12.79 8.49
C VAL A 33 1.78 12.40 8.22
N LEU A 34 1.52 11.79 7.06
CA LEU A 34 0.20 11.30 6.68
C LEU A 34 -0.37 10.31 7.71
N PHE A 35 0.46 9.37 8.18
CA PHE A 35 0.10 8.40 9.20
C PHE A 35 -0.41 9.08 10.49
N ARG A 36 0.27 10.13 10.95
CA ARG A 36 -0.18 10.89 12.14
C ARG A 36 -1.51 11.61 11.91
N GLN A 37 -1.76 12.10 10.70
CA GLN A 37 -3.05 12.71 10.37
C GLN A 37 -4.17 11.67 10.33
N GLN A 38 -3.91 10.49 9.76
CA GLN A 38 -4.88 9.39 9.75
C GLN A 38 -5.17 8.91 11.16
N LEU A 39 -4.13 8.67 11.96
CA LEU A 39 -4.29 8.16 13.32
C LEU A 39 -4.87 9.21 14.27
N TYR A 40 -4.37 10.44 14.30
CA TYR A 40 -4.77 11.42 15.32
C TYR A 40 -5.71 12.52 14.82
N GLY A 41 -5.97 12.59 13.51
CA GLY A 41 -6.80 13.67 12.95
C GLY A 41 -6.13 15.04 12.99
N LEU A 42 -4.80 15.09 13.10
CA LEU A 42 -4.03 16.33 13.20
C LEU A 42 -4.01 17.12 11.90
N ARG A 43 -3.81 18.44 12.02
CA ARG A 43 -3.46 19.29 10.87
C ARG A 43 -2.02 19.01 10.44
N THR A 44 -1.69 19.30 9.18
CA THR A 44 -0.37 19.00 8.61
C THR A 44 0.76 19.67 9.40
N GLY A 45 0.59 20.95 9.76
CA GLY A 45 1.59 21.68 10.54
C GLY A 45 1.85 21.08 11.93
N ASP A 46 0.81 20.61 12.61
CA ASP A 46 0.93 19.99 13.93
C ASP A 46 1.62 18.63 13.85
N ALA A 47 1.27 17.83 12.84
CA ALA A 47 1.91 16.54 12.59
C ALA A 47 3.42 16.69 12.30
N VAL A 48 3.80 17.66 11.47
CA VAL A 48 5.21 17.98 11.18
C VAL A 48 5.93 18.48 12.43
N ARG A 49 5.30 19.36 13.21
CA ARG A 49 5.89 19.90 14.46
C ARG A 49 6.12 18.80 15.49
N GLN A 50 5.17 17.87 15.63
CA GLN A 50 5.32 16.71 16.51
C GLN A 50 6.44 15.78 16.03
N LEU A 51 6.54 15.55 14.71
CA LEU A 51 7.59 14.69 14.14
C LEU A 51 8.98 15.32 14.32
N ARG A 52 9.09 16.65 14.23
CA ARG A 52 10.32 17.37 14.52
C ARG A 52 10.75 17.24 15.99
N ARG A 53 9.80 17.19 16.92
CA ARG A 53 10.07 16.98 18.36
C ARG A 53 10.59 15.57 18.66
N ASP A 54 10.10 14.56 17.96
CA ASP A 54 10.52 13.16 18.15
C ASP A 54 11.92 12.86 17.57
N GLY A 55 12.51 13.81 16.83
CA GLY A 55 13.87 13.75 16.31
C GLY A 55 14.02 12.97 15.00
N LEU A 56 15.08 13.28 14.25
CA LEU A 56 15.33 12.72 12.91
C LEU A 56 15.59 11.20 12.93
N ARG A 57 16.14 10.65 14.02
CA ARG A 57 16.36 9.20 14.17
C ARG A 57 15.04 8.42 14.17
N THR A 58 13.98 8.99 14.72
CA THR A 58 12.67 8.32 14.73
C THR A 58 11.95 8.45 13.40
N LEU A 59 12.37 9.34 12.49
CA LEU A 59 11.70 9.57 11.20
C LEU A 59 11.54 8.29 10.38
N TYR A 60 12.59 7.46 10.31
CA TYR A 60 12.61 6.21 9.54
C TYR A 60 12.18 4.97 10.34
N ARG A 61 11.78 5.15 11.60
CA ARG A 61 11.26 4.05 12.43
C ARG A 61 10.00 3.48 11.80
N GLY A 62 10.02 2.16 11.55
CA GLY A 62 8.95 1.42 10.86
C GLY A 62 9.11 1.31 9.35
N ILE A 63 10.29 1.61 8.76
CA ILE A 63 10.53 1.45 7.32
C ILE A 63 10.79 -0.01 6.90
N LEU A 64 11.28 -0.86 7.80
CA LEU A 64 11.60 -2.24 7.46
C LEU A 64 10.37 -3.09 7.08
N PRO A 65 9.22 -3.04 7.78
CA PRO A 65 8.05 -3.82 7.39
C PRO A 65 7.53 -3.56 5.97
N PRO A 66 7.39 -2.32 5.45
CA PRO A 66 6.96 -2.13 4.07
C PRO A 66 7.99 -2.59 3.04
N LEU A 67 9.29 -2.55 3.36
CA LEU A 67 10.33 -3.14 2.50
C LEU A 67 10.17 -4.66 2.42
N MET A 68 10.04 -5.33 3.56
CA MET A 68 9.77 -6.78 3.63
C MET A 68 8.47 -7.15 2.91
N GLN A 69 7.40 -6.38 3.15
CA GLN A 69 6.12 -6.56 2.48
C GLN A 69 6.29 -6.51 0.96
N LYS A 70 7.02 -5.52 0.44
CA LYS A 70 7.24 -5.38 -1.00
C LYS A 70 8.03 -6.53 -1.59
N THR A 71 9.08 -6.99 -0.90
CA THR A 71 9.85 -8.18 -1.31
C THR A 71 8.97 -9.43 -1.32
N THR A 72 8.16 -9.65 -0.28
CA THR A 72 7.23 -10.78 -0.21
C THR A 72 6.17 -10.73 -1.30
N THR A 73 5.56 -9.57 -1.54
CA THR A 73 4.61 -9.41 -2.65
C THR A 73 5.25 -9.77 -3.98
N LEU A 74 6.48 -9.31 -4.23
CA LEU A 74 7.16 -9.59 -5.48
C LEU A 74 7.48 -11.10 -5.61
N ALA A 75 7.99 -11.73 -4.57
CA ALA A 75 8.24 -13.18 -4.55
C ALA A 75 6.95 -13.98 -4.80
N LEU A 76 5.84 -13.60 -4.17
CA LEU A 76 4.54 -14.22 -4.40
C LEU A 76 4.04 -14.01 -5.82
N MET A 77 4.19 -12.81 -6.39
CA MET A 77 3.79 -12.57 -7.77
C MET A 77 4.60 -13.42 -8.74
N PHE A 78 5.91 -13.56 -8.56
CA PHE A 78 6.73 -14.41 -9.44
C PHE A 78 6.39 -15.89 -9.31
N GLY A 79 6.34 -16.42 -8.08
CA GLY A 79 6.04 -17.84 -7.88
C GLY A 79 4.61 -18.22 -8.29
N LEU A 80 3.62 -17.46 -7.81
CA LEU A 80 2.22 -17.78 -8.08
C LEU A 80 1.82 -17.50 -9.53
N TYR A 81 2.37 -16.47 -10.19
CA TYR A 81 2.01 -16.18 -11.57
C TYR A 81 2.38 -17.34 -12.51
N GLU A 82 3.55 -17.95 -12.35
CA GLU A 82 3.96 -19.11 -13.17
C GLU A 82 3.02 -20.30 -12.95
N ASP A 83 2.71 -20.61 -11.69
CA ASP A 83 1.79 -21.69 -11.32
C ASP A 83 0.37 -21.45 -11.86
N PHE A 84 -0.15 -20.22 -11.74
CA PHE A 84 -1.50 -19.88 -12.22
C PHE A 84 -1.59 -19.78 -13.73
N SER A 85 -0.58 -19.24 -14.40
CA SER A 85 -0.52 -19.22 -15.85
C SER A 85 -0.47 -20.64 -16.41
N ALA A 86 0.32 -21.54 -15.79
CA ALA A 86 0.34 -22.95 -16.15
C ALA A 86 -1.01 -23.64 -15.90
N LEU A 87 -1.64 -23.37 -14.75
CA LEU A 87 -2.96 -23.94 -14.40
C LEU A 87 -4.05 -23.47 -15.39
N LEU A 88 -4.13 -22.17 -15.70
CA LEU A 88 -5.11 -21.63 -16.65
C LEU A 88 -4.90 -22.19 -18.07
N LEU A 89 -3.64 -22.36 -18.51
CA LEU A 89 -3.33 -22.93 -19.82
C LEU A 89 -3.63 -24.43 -19.87
N SER A 90 -3.41 -25.16 -18.76
CA SER A 90 -3.66 -26.61 -18.66
C SER A 90 -5.15 -26.97 -18.70
N HIS A 91 -6.04 -26.08 -18.26
CA HIS A 91 -7.47 -26.35 -18.11
C HIS A 91 -8.36 -25.86 -19.26
N GLY A 92 -7.79 -25.42 -20.39
CA GLY A 92 -8.59 -24.86 -21.48
C GLY A 92 -9.49 -23.71 -21.00
N ARG A 93 -10.55 -23.37 -21.74
CA ARG A 93 -11.45 -22.24 -21.47
C ARG A 93 -12.29 -22.48 -20.19
N ALA A 94 -11.65 -22.41 -19.02
CA ALA A 94 -12.32 -22.50 -17.73
C ALA A 94 -13.42 -21.44 -17.65
N PRO A 95 -14.58 -21.76 -17.04
CA PRO A 95 -15.67 -20.80 -16.93
C PRO A 95 -15.16 -19.53 -16.22
N GLU A 96 -15.49 -18.39 -16.81
CA GLU A 96 -14.98 -17.07 -16.38
C GLU A 96 -15.21 -16.81 -14.88
N LEU A 97 -16.30 -17.35 -14.33
CA LEU A 97 -16.62 -17.28 -12.91
C LEU A 97 -15.58 -17.99 -12.01
N LEU A 98 -15.09 -19.15 -12.42
CA LEU A 98 -14.13 -19.93 -11.64
C LEU A 98 -12.77 -19.24 -11.61
N THR A 99 -12.31 -18.73 -12.75
CA THR A 99 -11.07 -17.97 -12.88
C THR A 99 -11.12 -16.69 -12.05
N ARG A 100 -12.24 -15.95 -12.09
CA ARG A 100 -12.43 -14.73 -11.27
C ARG A 100 -12.47 -15.04 -9.78
N SER A 101 -13.13 -16.14 -9.39
CA SER A 101 -13.22 -16.56 -7.98
C SER A 101 -11.86 -16.99 -7.43
N ALA A 102 -11.08 -17.75 -8.22
CA ALA A 102 -9.72 -18.13 -7.87
C ALA A 102 -8.81 -16.90 -7.71
N ALA A 103 -8.86 -15.95 -8.67
CA ALA A 103 -8.11 -14.70 -8.58
C ALA A 103 -8.49 -13.88 -7.33
N ALA A 104 -9.78 -13.83 -6.98
CA ALA A 104 -10.25 -13.14 -5.78
C ALA A 104 -9.76 -13.82 -4.49
N ALA A 105 -9.81 -15.15 -4.42
CA ALA A 105 -9.30 -15.91 -3.28
C ALA A 105 -7.78 -15.72 -3.11
N LEU A 106 -7.03 -15.65 -4.21
CA LEU A 106 -5.59 -15.41 -4.21
C LEU A 106 -5.23 -13.99 -3.79
N ALA A 107 -5.97 -13.01 -4.29
CA ALA A 107 -5.83 -11.64 -3.83
C ALA A 107 -6.09 -11.57 -2.32
N GLY A 108 -7.17 -12.17 -1.83
CA GLY A 108 -7.51 -12.19 -0.40
C GLY A 108 -6.47 -12.90 0.48
N THR A 109 -5.95 -14.04 0.04
CA THR A 109 -4.90 -14.79 0.77
C THR A 109 -3.57 -14.04 0.75
N THR A 110 -3.20 -13.41 -0.36
CA THR A 110 -2.03 -12.53 -0.45
C THR A 110 -2.16 -11.39 0.54
N GLU A 111 -3.29 -10.69 0.58
CA GLU A 111 -3.53 -9.62 1.56
C GLU A 111 -3.45 -10.13 3.01
N ALA A 112 -3.94 -11.34 3.28
CA ALA A 112 -3.81 -11.95 4.60
C ALA A 112 -2.33 -12.19 4.97
N VAL A 113 -1.50 -12.66 4.05
CA VAL A 113 -0.04 -12.82 4.26
C VAL A 113 0.66 -11.48 4.50
N LEU A 114 0.20 -10.42 3.82
CA LEU A 114 0.82 -9.09 3.92
C LEU A 114 0.34 -8.27 5.13
N THR A 115 -0.85 -8.56 5.66
CA THR A 115 -1.48 -7.82 6.77
C THR A 115 -0.59 -7.68 8.02
N PRO A 116 0.13 -8.73 8.49
CA PRO A 116 1.03 -8.63 9.64
C PRO A 116 2.14 -7.57 9.46
N PHE A 117 2.67 -7.40 8.24
CA PHE A 117 3.68 -6.37 7.95
C PHE A 117 3.10 -4.97 8.07
N GLU A 118 1.92 -4.73 7.49
CA GLU A 118 1.22 -3.44 7.61
C GLU A 118 0.87 -3.12 9.08
N ARG A 119 0.51 -4.16 9.85
CA ARG A 119 0.21 -4.04 11.27
C ARG A 119 1.45 -3.65 12.07
N VAL A 120 2.56 -4.34 11.89
CA VAL A 120 3.82 -4.01 12.57
C VAL A 120 4.34 -2.64 12.17
N GLN A 121 4.19 -2.25 10.90
CA GLN A 121 4.48 -0.88 10.45
C GLN A 121 3.69 0.15 11.26
N THR A 122 2.38 -0.03 11.37
CA THR A 122 1.50 0.90 12.09
C THR A 122 1.93 1.06 13.55
N LEU A 123 2.25 -0.05 14.23
CA LEU A 123 2.69 -0.02 15.63
C LEU A 123 4.05 0.67 15.82
N LEU A 124 5.00 0.47 14.91
CA LEU A 124 6.31 1.11 14.96
C LEU A 124 6.27 2.60 14.58
N GLN A 125 5.29 3.01 13.78
CA GLN A 125 5.11 4.41 13.39
C GLN A 125 4.35 5.22 14.44
N ASP A 126 3.60 4.57 15.32
CA ASP A 126 2.87 5.21 16.41
C ASP A 126 3.77 5.59 17.59
N TYR A 127 3.83 6.88 17.89
CA TYR A 127 4.64 7.41 18.98
C TYR A 127 4.25 6.85 20.34
N LYS A 128 2.98 6.49 20.55
CA LYS A 128 2.49 5.91 21.82
C LYS A 128 3.11 4.56 22.15
N HIS A 129 3.68 3.89 21.16
CA HIS A 129 4.28 2.58 21.33
C HIS A 129 5.80 2.61 21.19
N HIS A 130 6.41 3.79 21.12
CA HIS A 130 7.86 3.95 21.00
C HIS A 130 8.63 3.33 22.17
N ASP A 131 8.04 3.25 23.37
CA ASP A 131 8.68 2.64 24.54
C ASP A 131 8.59 1.10 24.51
N LYS A 132 7.59 0.56 23.80
CA LYS A 132 7.30 -0.89 23.78
C LYS A 132 7.93 -1.60 22.59
N PHE A 133 7.92 -1.00 21.40
CA PHE A 133 8.36 -1.66 20.17
C PHE A 133 9.59 -0.99 19.57
N THR A 134 10.80 -1.39 19.97
CA THR A 134 12.04 -0.78 19.45
C THR A 134 12.29 -1.14 17.98
N ASN A 135 12.11 -2.41 17.63
CA ASN A 135 12.48 -2.97 16.33
C ASN A 135 11.36 -3.85 15.76
N THR A 136 11.38 -4.08 14.44
CA THR A 136 10.43 -4.95 13.74
C THR A 136 10.38 -6.36 14.31
N TYR A 137 11.53 -7.00 14.53
CA TYR A 137 11.59 -8.33 15.14
C TYR A 137 10.97 -8.35 16.54
N GLN A 138 11.28 -7.35 17.38
CA GLN A 138 10.72 -7.25 18.72
C GLN A 138 9.20 -7.03 18.68
N ALA A 139 8.71 -6.23 17.72
CA ALA A 139 7.28 -6.00 17.53
C ALA A 139 6.55 -7.31 17.19
N PHE A 140 7.07 -8.11 16.25
CA PHE A 140 6.54 -9.44 16.01
C PHE A 140 6.57 -10.30 17.28
N ARG A 141 7.73 -10.42 17.94
CA ARG A 141 7.84 -11.24 19.16
C ARG A 141 6.85 -10.84 20.25
N LEU A 142 6.66 -9.55 20.50
CA LEU A 142 5.75 -9.04 21.53
C LEU A 142 4.28 -9.22 21.13
N LEU A 143 3.93 -9.10 19.85
CA LEU A 143 2.58 -9.36 19.37
C LEU A 143 2.16 -10.81 19.58
N LYS A 144 3.11 -11.76 19.51
CA LYS A 144 2.86 -13.18 19.77
C LYS A 144 2.23 -13.41 21.16
N ALA A 145 2.57 -12.59 22.16
CA ALA A 145 2.01 -12.70 23.50
C ALA A 145 0.50 -12.38 23.57
N TYR A 146 -0.01 -11.59 22.62
CA TYR A 146 -1.44 -11.27 22.50
C TYR A 146 -2.22 -12.30 21.64
N GLY A 147 -1.52 -13.32 21.10
CA GLY A 147 -2.07 -14.38 20.27
C GLY A 147 -1.97 -14.10 18.76
N MET A 148 -2.06 -15.16 17.95
CA MET A 148 -1.85 -15.07 16.50
C MET A 148 -2.92 -14.24 15.77
N ARG A 149 -4.13 -14.13 16.33
CA ARG A 149 -5.21 -13.32 15.77
C ARG A 149 -4.87 -11.82 15.76
N GLU A 150 -4.00 -11.37 16.67
CA GLU A 150 -3.68 -9.94 16.82
C GLU A 150 -2.89 -9.39 15.63
N TYR A 151 -2.14 -10.22 14.91
CA TYR A 151 -1.46 -9.81 13.67
C TYR A 151 -2.42 -9.42 12.55
N TYR A 152 -3.63 -9.99 12.55
CA TYR A 152 -4.64 -9.80 11.52
C TYR A 152 -5.67 -8.72 11.88
N ARG A 153 -5.42 -7.95 12.95
CA ARG A 153 -6.25 -6.80 13.30
C ARG A 153 -6.19 -5.77 12.16
N GLY A 154 -7.34 -5.53 11.52
CA GLY A 154 -7.45 -4.64 10.36
C GLY A 154 -7.49 -5.34 9.00
N LEU A 155 -7.56 -6.67 8.94
CA LEU A 155 -7.72 -7.40 7.67
C LEU A 155 -8.97 -6.96 6.90
N VAL A 156 -10.12 -6.81 7.57
CA VAL A 156 -11.38 -6.39 6.94
C VAL A 156 -11.26 -5.02 6.23
N PRO A 157 -10.80 -3.93 6.86
CA PRO A 157 -10.60 -2.68 6.16
C PRO A 157 -9.52 -2.73 5.06
N ILE A 158 -8.51 -3.61 5.17
CA ILE A 158 -7.54 -3.83 4.09
C ILE A 158 -8.23 -4.41 2.86
N LEU A 159 -9.03 -5.45 3.03
CA LEU A 159 -9.78 -6.09 1.94
C LEU A 159 -10.80 -5.12 1.32
N LEU A 160 -11.52 -4.36 2.16
CA LEU A 160 -12.49 -3.35 1.70
C LEU A 160 -11.83 -2.19 0.94
N ARG A 161 -10.57 -1.89 1.24
CA ARG A 161 -9.77 -0.92 0.48
C ARG A 161 -9.28 -1.54 -0.83
N ASN A 162 -8.55 -2.65 -0.74
CA ASN A 162 -7.78 -3.18 -1.87
C ASN A 162 -8.65 -3.82 -2.94
N GLY A 163 -9.70 -4.56 -2.58
CA GLY A 163 -10.59 -5.20 -3.56
C GLY A 163 -11.24 -4.16 -4.50
N PRO A 164 -12.08 -3.26 -3.97
CA PRO A 164 -12.71 -2.20 -4.75
C PRO A 164 -11.71 -1.26 -5.44
N SER A 165 -10.60 -0.89 -4.76
CA SER A 165 -9.57 -0.03 -5.36
C SER A 165 -8.92 -0.69 -6.57
N ASN A 166 -8.64 -1.99 -6.54
CA ASN A 166 -8.05 -2.70 -7.67
C ASN A 166 -9.04 -2.82 -8.85
N VAL A 167 -10.32 -3.12 -8.57
CA VAL A 167 -11.37 -3.15 -9.60
C VAL A 167 -11.48 -1.81 -10.32
N LEU A 168 -11.53 -0.71 -9.56
CA LEU A 168 -11.59 0.63 -10.14
C LEU A 168 -10.29 0.99 -10.87
N PHE A 169 -9.12 0.63 -10.34
CA PHE A 169 -7.84 0.91 -10.98
C PHE A 169 -7.76 0.25 -12.37
N PHE A 170 -8.04 -1.05 -12.47
CA PHE A 170 -7.98 -1.77 -13.75
C PHE A 170 -9.12 -1.37 -14.69
N GLY A 171 -10.32 -1.14 -14.17
CA GLY A 171 -11.47 -0.72 -14.98
C GLY A 171 -11.34 0.69 -15.58
N LEU A 172 -10.76 1.63 -14.83
CA LEU A 172 -10.62 3.03 -15.27
C LEU A 172 -9.30 3.31 -16.01
N ARG A 173 -8.29 2.44 -15.90
CA ARG A 173 -7.00 2.61 -16.59
C ARG A 173 -7.16 2.68 -18.12
N GLY A 174 -7.98 1.81 -18.71
CA GLY A 174 -8.23 1.80 -20.16
C GLY A 174 -8.85 3.11 -20.67
N PRO A 175 -10.03 3.51 -20.15
CA PRO A 175 -10.69 4.75 -20.54
C PRO A 175 -9.80 5.99 -20.37
N ILE A 176 -9.08 6.10 -19.26
CA ILE A 176 -8.18 7.25 -19.02
C ILE A 176 -7.02 7.27 -20.01
N LYS A 177 -6.46 6.11 -20.37
CA LYS A 177 -5.41 6.03 -21.40
C LYS A 177 -5.92 6.43 -22.79
N GLN A 178 -7.18 6.17 -23.12
CA GLN A 178 -7.77 6.59 -24.40
C GLN A 178 -8.00 8.10 -24.50
N CYS A 179 -8.14 8.78 -23.36
CA CYS A 179 -8.21 10.25 -23.33
C CYS A 179 -6.84 10.94 -23.42
N LEU A 180 -5.74 10.18 -23.33
CA LEU A 180 -4.38 10.71 -23.44
C LEU A 180 -3.92 10.68 -24.92
N PRO A 181 -3.00 11.59 -25.31
CA PRO A 181 -2.48 11.63 -26.68
C PRO A 181 -1.81 10.31 -27.05
N GLU A 182 -1.95 9.88 -28.31
CA GLU A 182 -1.29 8.67 -28.80
C GLU A 182 0.23 8.78 -28.61
N ALA A 183 0.79 7.80 -27.92
CA ALA A 183 2.22 7.77 -27.66
C ALA A 183 2.95 7.23 -28.89
N THR A 184 3.71 8.11 -29.55
CA THR A 184 4.52 7.77 -30.73
C THR A 184 5.97 7.40 -30.39
N SER A 185 6.38 7.61 -29.12
CA SER A 185 7.73 7.37 -28.63
C SER A 185 7.69 6.73 -27.23
N TYR A 186 8.75 6.00 -26.89
CA TYR A 186 8.93 5.37 -25.57
C TYR A 186 8.72 6.36 -24.42
N SER A 187 9.31 7.56 -24.51
CA SER A 187 9.13 8.62 -23.49
C SER A 187 7.69 9.10 -23.37
N SER A 188 6.94 9.11 -24.48
CA SER A 188 5.51 9.48 -24.48
C SER A 188 4.66 8.42 -23.78
N HIS A 189 4.98 7.13 -23.98
CA HIS A 189 4.31 6.03 -23.25
C HIS A 189 4.51 6.16 -21.74
N LEU A 190 5.73 6.50 -21.31
CA LEU A 190 6.08 6.66 -19.90
C LEU A 190 5.37 7.85 -19.25
N VAL A 191 5.31 8.98 -19.95
CA VAL A 191 4.56 10.16 -19.51
C VAL A 191 3.07 9.83 -19.40
N ASN A 192 2.50 9.14 -20.39
CA ASN A 192 1.11 8.72 -20.35
C ASN A 192 0.82 7.75 -19.19
N ASP A 193 1.70 6.77 -18.95
CA ASP A 193 1.58 5.84 -17.82
C ASP A 193 1.72 6.57 -16.47
N PHE A 194 2.62 7.54 -16.37
CA PHE A 194 2.76 8.38 -15.19
C PHE A 194 1.51 9.24 -14.93
N ILE A 195 0.97 9.92 -15.94
CA ILE A 195 -0.24 10.75 -15.80
C ILE A 195 -1.43 9.88 -15.43
N CYS A 196 -1.65 8.77 -16.14
CA CYS A 196 -2.73 7.84 -15.88
C CYS A 196 -2.63 7.23 -14.47
N GLY A 197 -1.45 6.71 -14.11
CA GLY A 197 -1.21 6.10 -12.80
C GLY A 197 -1.29 7.11 -11.65
N GLY A 198 -0.70 8.30 -11.83
CA GLY A 198 -0.71 9.39 -10.85
C GLY A 198 -2.12 9.91 -10.57
N LEU A 199 -2.90 10.18 -11.63
CA LEU A 199 -4.29 10.65 -11.50
C LEU A 199 -5.17 9.58 -10.84
N LEU A 200 -5.12 8.34 -11.33
CA LEU A 200 -5.86 7.23 -10.72
C LEU A 200 -5.48 7.01 -9.26
N GLY A 201 -4.17 7.02 -8.96
CA GLY A 201 -3.66 6.85 -7.60
C GLY A 201 -4.10 7.98 -6.66
N ALA A 202 -4.23 9.21 -7.16
CA ALA A 202 -4.76 10.33 -6.40
C ALA A 202 -6.27 10.20 -6.16
N VAL A 203 -7.05 9.90 -7.20
CA VAL A 203 -8.52 9.74 -7.11
C VAL A 203 -8.90 8.58 -6.19
N LEU A 204 -8.30 7.40 -6.38
CA LEU A 204 -8.55 6.23 -5.53
C LEU A 204 -8.03 6.47 -4.11
N GLY A 205 -6.87 7.12 -3.97
CA GLY A 205 -6.31 7.51 -2.68
C GLY A 205 -7.21 8.45 -1.90
N PHE A 206 -7.93 9.34 -2.60
CA PHE A 206 -8.95 10.20 -2.01
C PHE A 206 -10.23 9.42 -1.68
N LEU A 207 -10.77 8.65 -2.62
CA LEU A 207 -12.01 7.89 -2.45
C LEU A 207 -11.95 6.91 -1.26
N PHE A 208 -10.86 6.15 -1.14
CA PHE A 208 -10.65 5.19 -0.06
C PHE A 208 -9.96 5.79 1.17
N PHE A 209 -9.81 7.11 1.25
CA PHE A 209 -9.17 7.77 2.38
C PHE A 209 -9.85 7.46 3.72
N PRO A 210 -11.19 7.52 3.86
CA PRO A 210 -11.85 7.19 5.12
C PRO A 210 -11.60 5.74 5.56
N VAL A 211 -11.54 4.80 4.61
CA VAL A 211 -11.22 3.40 4.89
C VAL A 211 -9.80 3.27 5.44
N ASN A 212 -8.83 3.99 4.86
CA ASN A 212 -7.46 4.05 5.38
C ASN A 212 -7.39 4.60 6.81
N VAL A 213 -8.19 5.63 7.14
CA VAL A 213 -8.25 6.19 8.50
C VAL A 213 -8.75 5.14 9.49
N VAL A 214 -9.84 4.42 9.16
CA VAL A 214 -10.38 3.34 10.00
C VAL A 214 -9.37 2.19 10.13
N LYS A 215 -8.74 1.80 9.03
CA LYS A 215 -7.68 0.78 8.99
C LYS A 215 -6.56 1.11 9.97
N THR A 216 -5.98 2.30 9.85
CA THR A 216 -4.86 2.76 10.69
C THR A 216 -5.26 2.80 12.16
N ARG A 217 -6.50 3.21 12.46
CA ARG A 217 -7.04 3.24 13.83
C ARG A 217 -7.19 1.85 14.44
N ILE A 218 -7.74 0.90 13.69
CA ILE A 218 -7.82 -0.50 14.11
C ILE A 218 -6.41 -1.08 14.28
N GLN A 219 -5.51 -0.80 13.34
CA GLN A 219 -4.13 -1.28 13.36
C GLN A 219 -3.23 -0.60 14.40
N ALA A 220 -3.64 0.45 15.09
CA ALA A 220 -2.88 1.03 16.19
C ALA A 220 -3.26 0.44 17.57
N GLN A 221 -4.43 -0.19 17.71
CA GLN A 221 -4.88 -0.74 18.99
C GLN A 221 -4.21 -2.07 19.31
N ILE A 222 -3.73 -2.28 20.54
CA ILE A 222 -3.10 -3.55 20.98
C ILE A 222 -3.95 -4.19 22.07
N GLY A 223 -4.28 -5.46 21.88
CA GLY A 223 -5.07 -6.22 22.85
C GLY A 223 -6.52 -5.73 22.96
N GLY A 224 -7.27 -6.31 23.90
CA GLY A 224 -8.70 -6.04 24.06
C GLY A 224 -9.55 -6.54 22.89
N GLU A 225 -10.83 -6.14 22.88
CA GLU A 225 -11.79 -6.62 21.88
C GLU A 225 -11.44 -6.18 20.45
N PHE A 226 -11.73 -7.07 19.49
CA PHE A 226 -11.65 -6.77 18.06
C PHE A 226 -12.84 -5.89 17.67
N GLN A 227 -12.58 -4.61 17.46
CA GLN A 227 -13.63 -3.67 17.08
C GLN A 227 -13.99 -3.84 15.60
N SER A 228 -15.29 -3.84 15.31
CA SER A 228 -15.80 -3.87 13.95
C SER A 228 -15.51 -2.56 13.21
N PHE A 229 -15.42 -2.63 11.88
CA PHE A 229 -15.18 -1.46 11.02
C PHE A 229 -16.16 -0.32 11.32
N SER A 230 -17.46 -0.62 11.37
CA SER A 230 -18.52 0.36 11.61
C SER A 230 -18.40 1.02 12.99
N LYS A 231 -18.10 0.24 14.04
CA LYS A 231 -17.92 0.77 15.40
C LYS A 231 -16.77 1.77 15.45
N VAL A 232 -15.65 1.46 14.79
CA VAL A 232 -14.50 2.37 14.72
C VAL A 232 -14.78 3.58 13.86
N LEU A 233 -15.47 3.42 12.73
CA LEU A 233 -15.87 4.54 11.87
C LEU A 233 -16.76 5.53 12.63
N VAL A 234 -17.78 5.05 13.35
CA VAL A 234 -18.66 5.89 14.18
C VAL A 234 -17.86 6.56 15.30
N LYS A 235 -16.93 5.85 15.94
CA LYS A 235 -16.07 6.44 16.96
C LYS A 235 -15.21 7.59 16.40
N ILE A 236 -14.57 7.38 15.25
CA ILE A 236 -13.77 8.44 14.59
C ILE A 236 -14.66 9.60 14.17
N TRP A 237 -15.86 9.32 13.67
CA TRP A 237 -16.85 10.33 13.30
C TRP A 237 -17.19 11.24 14.48
N GLN A 238 -17.44 10.65 15.66
CA GLN A 238 -17.72 11.37 16.88
C GLN A 238 -16.52 12.18 17.38
N GLU A 239 -15.31 11.58 17.37
CA GLU A 239 -14.06 12.27 17.76
C GLU A 239 -13.67 13.42 16.81
N ARG A 240 -14.18 13.41 15.58
CA ARG A 240 -13.87 14.40 14.53
C ARG A 240 -15.01 15.40 14.31
N ASP A 241 -15.72 15.77 15.38
CA ASP A 241 -16.80 16.76 15.41
C ASP A 241 -17.99 16.44 14.48
N ARG A 242 -18.14 15.17 14.06
CA ARG A 242 -19.18 14.74 13.12
C ARG A 242 -19.14 15.51 11.79
N LYS A 243 -17.94 15.86 11.31
CA LYS A 243 -17.75 16.57 10.02
C LYS A 243 -17.05 15.68 9.00
N VAL A 244 -17.64 15.50 7.81
CA VAL A 244 -17.08 14.68 6.71
C VAL A 244 -15.70 15.17 6.31
N ILE A 245 -15.53 16.48 6.21
CA ILE A 245 -14.27 17.14 5.87
C ILE A 245 -13.14 16.70 6.82
N HIS A 246 -13.46 16.45 8.09
CA HIS A 246 -12.46 16.02 9.07
C HIS A 246 -12.00 14.58 8.86
N LEU A 247 -12.80 13.70 8.26
CA LEU A 247 -12.36 12.34 7.88
C LEU A 247 -11.26 12.40 6.81
N PHE A 248 -11.28 13.42 5.95
CA PHE A 248 -10.31 13.64 4.87
C PHE A 248 -9.07 14.46 5.30
N ARG A 249 -8.86 14.68 6.61
CA ARG A 249 -7.61 15.31 7.10
C ARG A 249 -6.39 14.47 6.72
N GLY A 250 -5.57 15.00 5.81
CA GLY A 250 -4.41 14.34 5.22
C GLY A 250 -4.62 13.82 3.80
N ALA A 251 -5.83 13.90 3.24
CA ALA A 251 -6.11 13.42 1.89
C ALA A 251 -5.25 14.15 0.82
N HIS A 252 -5.05 15.46 0.97
CA HIS A 252 -4.15 16.23 0.09
C HIS A 252 -2.73 15.67 0.10
N LEU A 253 -2.15 15.37 1.28
CA LEU A 253 -0.81 14.78 1.38
C LEU A 253 -0.77 13.38 0.77
N ASN A 254 -1.83 12.60 0.91
CA ASN A 254 -1.94 11.30 0.24
C ASN A 254 -1.94 11.44 -1.28
N CYS A 255 -2.68 12.40 -1.84
CA CYS A 255 -2.67 12.67 -3.29
C CYS A 255 -1.27 13.07 -3.78
N HIS A 256 -0.60 14.01 -3.10
CA HIS A 256 0.77 14.41 -3.45
C HIS A 256 1.74 13.23 -3.36
N ARG A 257 1.64 12.42 -2.30
CA ARG A 257 2.46 11.21 -2.14
C ARG A 257 2.23 10.23 -3.28
N SER A 258 0.98 9.99 -3.70
CA SER A 258 0.67 9.09 -4.81
C SER A 258 1.33 9.57 -6.10
N VAL A 259 1.18 10.85 -6.45
CA VAL A 259 1.79 11.41 -7.67
C VAL A 259 3.31 11.32 -7.62
N LEU A 260 3.94 11.73 -6.51
CA LEU A 260 5.39 11.60 -6.31
C LEU A 260 5.86 10.15 -6.42
N SER A 261 5.10 9.22 -5.83
CA SER A 261 5.44 7.81 -5.84
C SER A 261 5.47 7.23 -7.25
N TRP A 262 4.49 7.56 -8.09
CA TRP A 262 4.49 7.13 -9.49
C TRP A 262 5.68 7.70 -10.26
N GLY A 263 6.06 8.95 -9.98
CA GLY A 263 7.18 9.61 -10.66
C GLY A 263 8.52 8.99 -10.29
N ILE A 264 8.74 8.74 -9.00
CA ILE A 264 9.97 8.10 -8.51
C ILE A 264 10.09 6.68 -9.04
N ILE A 265 9.00 5.89 -9.00
CA ILE A 265 9.03 4.52 -9.50
C ILE A 265 9.39 4.50 -10.99
N ASN A 266 8.70 5.32 -11.80
CA ASN A 266 8.94 5.34 -13.24
C ASN A 266 10.36 5.81 -13.58
N ALA A 267 10.81 6.92 -12.99
CA ALA A 267 12.14 7.46 -13.22
C ALA A 267 13.25 6.50 -12.76
N THR A 268 13.10 5.89 -11.58
CA THR A 268 14.11 4.96 -11.04
C THR A 268 14.16 3.69 -11.88
N TYR A 269 13.00 3.16 -12.28
CA TYR A 269 12.93 1.96 -13.10
C TYR A 269 13.60 2.17 -14.47
N GLU A 270 13.31 3.29 -15.14
CA GLU A 270 13.96 3.63 -16.41
C GLU A 270 15.46 3.82 -16.28
N PHE A 271 15.90 4.53 -15.24
CA PHE A 271 17.31 4.76 -15.00
C PHE A 271 18.06 3.44 -14.79
N LEU A 272 17.50 2.53 -14.00
CA LEU A 272 18.09 1.21 -13.75
C LEU A 272 18.07 0.33 -15.01
N LEU A 273 17.00 0.38 -15.79
CA LEU A 273 16.90 -0.38 -17.04
C LEU A 273 17.93 0.09 -18.08
N LYS A 274 18.28 1.38 -18.11
CA LYS A 274 19.34 1.91 -18.99
C LYS A 274 20.75 1.52 -18.52
N LEU A 275 20.91 1.17 -17.24
CA LEU A 275 22.21 0.89 -16.62
C LEU A 275 22.55 -0.61 -16.63
N LEU A 276 21.55 -1.50 -16.70
CA LEU A 276 21.65 -2.97 -16.64
C LEU A 276 21.52 -3.65 -18.01
#